data_AF-A0A238BX76-F1
#
_entry.id   AF-A0A238BX76-F1
#
_cell.length_a   1.000
_cell.length_b   1.000
_cell.length_c   1.000
_cell.angle_alpha   90.00
_cell.angle_beta   90.00
_cell.angle_gamma   90.00
#
_symmetry.space_group_name_H-M   'P 1'
#
loop_
_entity.id
_entity.type
_entity.pdbx_description
1 polymer ?
#
loop_
_entity_poly.entity_id
_entity_poly.type
_entity_poly.pdbx_seq_one_letter_code
_entity_poly.pdbx_strand_id
1 'polypeptide(L)'
;MLACKKITKKTFKKNSNSEACWWTIHPASKQRSEGEKVRVGDDVILVSVATERYLHMIHGKGFMVIASFHQTLWNITSVSSGSVRIRNMGALFGNDILRFFHGNDEVLTIPENWSEHPQHNMAIYEGGAAVSQARSLWRIELIRFKWHGALSRIVYLGVMENVIQLYDKDKAEFDTTAFVMHQTKDLKKQLVEEKEEGMGVATIYYGETIAFIQHIKTELWLSYQTSEITKKGLGKVEEKKAVALKDGHMDDCFTFFMALEEESKSARVIRKCSSVLNRFLKGIEALQREGKQAQDWNRVDLNEVLKLMEDLIDYFAQPEEDDFEISQNRLRALRSRQDLFQEEGVLNMILDTIDKFSQMEAVPDFAALLSEDTQLVWEEISTYLYLLVAAMIKGNHYNCAQFASAQRLQWLFGRLSNPQSAEGILDVLYCVLTESPEALNMINESHIKSVISLLEKVGRDPKDNTL
;
A
#
# COMPACT_ATOMS: atom_id res chain seq x y z
N MET A 1 -6.99 13.42 -39.47
CA MET A 1 -5.84 12.97 -38.66
C MET A 1 -6.42 12.54 -37.32
N LEU A 2 -6.76 11.25 -37.18
CA LEU A 2 -7.31 10.70 -35.93
C LEU A 2 -6.34 11.01 -34.78
N ALA A 3 -6.85 11.66 -33.73
CA ALA A 3 -6.09 11.85 -32.51
C ALA A 3 -5.90 10.48 -31.84
N CYS A 4 -4.78 9.81 -32.14
CA CYS A 4 -4.40 8.60 -31.45
C CYS A 4 -3.86 9.00 -30.07
N LYS A 5 -4.56 8.60 -28.99
CA LYS A 5 -4.17 8.97 -27.63
C LYS A 5 -3.82 7.71 -26.86
N LYS A 6 -2.61 7.69 -26.29
CA LYS A 6 -2.19 6.63 -25.39
C LYS A 6 -3.03 6.74 -24.11
N ILE A 7 -3.85 5.72 -23.84
CA ILE A 7 -4.57 5.60 -22.57
C ILE A 7 -3.75 4.65 -21.69
N THR A 8 -2.91 5.21 -20.82
CA THR A 8 -2.22 4.43 -19.81
C THR A 8 -3.15 4.18 -18.63
N LYS A 9 -3.70 2.98 -18.54
CA LYS A 9 -4.32 2.49 -17.31
C LYS A 9 -3.21 2.26 -16.29
N LYS A 10 -3.30 2.84 -15.09
CA LYS A 10 -2.30 2.73 -14.00
C LYS A 10 -2.07 1.29 -13.47
N THR A 11 -2.63 0.24 -14.09
CA THR A 11 -2.80 -1.10 -13.48
C THR A 11 -2.71 -2.31 -14.44
N PHE A 12 -2.21 -2.19 -15.67
CA PHE A 12 -1.94 -3.40 -16.49
C PHE A 12 -0.52 -3.39 -17.09
N LYS A 13 0.04 -4.60 -17.24
CA LYS A 13 1.40 -4.98 -17.67
C LYS A 13 2.20 -3.85 -18.34
N LYS A 14 3.45 -3.71 -17.90
CA LYS A 14 4.51 -2.78 -18.32
C LYS A 14 4.90 -2.87 -19.81
N ASN A 15 4.02 -3.32 -20.70
CA ASN A 15 4.22 -3.27 -22.15
C ASN A 15 3.77 -1.90 -22.68
N SER A 16 4.47 -0.85 -22.28
CA SER A 16 4.27 0.53 -22.76
C SER A 16 4.49 0.68 -24.27
N ASN A 17 5.05 -0.34 -24.93
CA ASN A 17 5.43 -0.34 -26.34
C ASN A 17 4.52 -1.23 -27.21
N SER A 18 3.46 -1.83 -26.65
CA SER A 18 2.53 -2.66 -27.43
C SER A 18 1.40 -1.83 -28.03
N GLU A 19 0.98 -2.17 -29.25
CA GLU A 19 -0.25 -1.65 -29.89
C GLU A 19 -1.50 -1.84 -29.02
N ALA A 20 -1.48 -2.83 -28.10
CA ALA A 20 -2.57 -3.14 -27.19
C ALA A 20 -2.91 -1.99 -26.21
N CYS A 21 -2.01 -1.03 -25.98
CA CYS A 21 -2.27 0.12 -25.11
C CYS A 21 -2.86 1.35 -25.83
N TRP A 22 -3.08 1.27 -27.14
CA TRP A 22 -3.55 2.38 -27.96
C TRP A 22 -5.04 2.31 -28.24
N TRP A 23 -5.69 3.48 -28.17
CA TRP A 23 -7.11 3.66 -28.42
C TRP A 23 -7.33 4.85 -29.35
N THR A 24 -8.19 4.67 -30.35
CA THR A 24 -8.69 5.77 -31.18
C THR A 24 -9.98 6.32 -30.58
N ILE A 25 -10.13 7.64 -30.63
CA ILE A 25 -11.28 8.37 -30.08
C ILE A 25 -12.16 8.81 -31.25
N HIS A 26 -13.42 8.38 -31.24
CA HIS A 26 -14.40 8.70 -32.27
C HIS A 26 -15.54 9.52 -31.69
N PRO A 27 -16.10 10.48 -32.46
CA PRO A 27 -17.28 11.21 -32.04
C PRO A 27 -18.49 10.28 -31.95
N ALA A 28 -19.27 10.41 -30.88
CA ALA A 28 -20.49 9.63 -30.69
C ALA A 28 -21.63 10.01 -31.65
N SER A 29 -21.63 11.25 -32.15
CA SER A 29 -22.71 11.81 -32.95
C SER A 29 -22.17 12.65 -34.11
N LYS A 30 -23.05 12.97 -35.06
CA LYS A 30 -22.74 13.84 -36.21
C LYS A 30 -22.56 15.32 -35.83
N GLN A 31 -22.68 15.69 -34.55
CA GLN A 31 -22.42 17.06 -34.07
C GLN A 31 -20.92 17.38 -33.95
N ARG A 32 -20.06 16.38 -34.07
CA ARG A 32 -18.61 16.49 -34.05
C ARG A 32 -18.05 15.73 -35.25
N SER A 33 -16.98 16.26 -35.83
CA SER A 33 -16.29 15.68 -36.98
C SER A 33 -14.84 15.32 -36.64
N GLU A 34 -14.24 14.45 -37.45
CA GLU A 34 -12.82 14.13 -37.33
C GLU A 34 -11.96 15.40 -37.46
N GLY A 35 -10.96 15.54 -36.60
CA GLY A 35 -10.06 16.70 -36.57
C GLY A 35 -10.52 17.83 -35.65
N GLU A 36 -11.75 17.78 -35.12
CA GLU A 36 -12.20 18.72 -34.08
C GLU A 36 -11.56 18.44 -32.72
N LYS A 37 -11.42 19.49 -31.89
CA LYS A 37 -10.94 19.35 -30.51
C LYS A 37 -12.06 18.74 -29.64
N VAL A 38 -11.73 17.66 -28.92
CA VAL A 38 -12.61 17.06 -27.90
C VAL A 38 -12.79 18.04 -26.74
N ARG A 39 -14.03 18.32 -26.36
CA ARG A 39 -14.39 19.23 -25.27
C ARG A 39 -14.76 18.45 -24.00
N VAL A 40 -14.68 19.12 -22.86
CA VAL A 40 -15.24 18.59 -21.61
C VAL A 40 -16.75 18.46 -21.76
N GLY A 41 -17.28 17.30 -21.38
CA GLY A 41 -18.68 16.93 -21.54
C GLY A 41 -19.01 16.27 -22.88
N ASP A 42 -18.07 16.19 -23.83
CA ASP A 42 -18.31 15.45 -25.08
C ASP A 42 -18.42 13.93 -24.80
N ASP A 43 -19.33 13.28 -25.52
CA ASP A 43 -19.44 11.83 -25.54
C ASP A 43 -18.57 11.25 -26.66
N VAL A 44 -17.76 10.25 -26.33
CA VAL A 44 -16.83 9.61 -27.25
C VAL A 44 -17.00 8.10 -27.28
N ILE A 45 -16.56 7.51 -28.39
CA ILE A 45 -16.43 6.07 -28.58
C ILE A 45 -14.93 5.75 -28.60
N LEU A 46 -14.50 4.78 -27.80
CA LEU A 46 -13.11 4.33 -27.72
C LEU A 46 -12.97 3.00 -28.47
N VAL A 47 -12.05 2.95 -29.44
CA VAL A 47 -11.77 1.75 -30.24
C VAL A 47 -10.32 1.34 -30.05
N SER A 48 -10.09 0.10 -29.62
CA SER A 48 -8.74 -0.46 -29.44
C SER A 48 -8.04 -0.55 -30.79
N VAL A 49 -6.78 -0.11 -30.86
CA VAL A 49 -5.97 -0.22 -32.09
C VAL A 49 -5.63 -1.68 -32.37
N ALA A 50 -5.20 -2.45 -31.37
CA ALA A 50 -4.76 -3.83 -31.58
C ALA A 50 -5.88 -4.82 -31.92
N THR A 51 -7.11 -4.54 -31.49
CA THR A 51 -8.23 -5.49 -31.64
C THR A 51 -9.38 -4.97 -32.48
N GLU A 52 -9.37 -3.67 -32.83
CA GLU A 52 -10.47 -2.98 -33.52
C GLU A 52 -11.83 -3.11 -32.81
N ARG A 53 -11.81 -3.40 -31.51
CA ARG A 53 -13.00 -3.56 -30.67
C ARG A 53 -13.27 -2.30 -29.85
N TYR A 54 -14.54 -2.05 -29.59
CA TYR A 54 -15.01 -0.96 -28.74
C TYR A 54 -14.77 -1.26 -27.27
N LEU A 55 -14.44 -0.22 -26.50
CA LEU A 55 -14.51 -0.29 -25.04
C LEU A 55 -15.98 -0.30 -24.62
N HIS A 56 -16.46 -1.45 -24.19
CA HIS A 56 -17.87 -1.67 -23.90
C HIS A 56 -18.13 -1.97 -22.44
N MET A 57 -19.09 -1.27 -21.85
CA MET A 57 -19.61 -1.61 -20.53
C MET A 57 -20.78 -2.58 -20.70
N ILE A 58 -20.63 -3.78 -20.14
CA ILE A 58 -21.70 -4.77 -20.06
C ILE A 58 -22.29 -4.80 -18.66
N HIS A 59 -23.59 -5.04 -18.58
CA HIS A 59 -24.31 -5.24 -17.34
C HIS A 59 -24.80 -6.70 -17.28
N GLY A 60 -24.19 -7.49 -16.41
CA GLY A 60 -24.56 -8.89 -16.14
C GLY A 60 -24.85 -9.08 -14.65
N LYS A 61 -24.04 -9.90 -13.96
CA LYS A 61 -24.03 -9.98 -12.48
C LYS A 61 -23.31 -8.79 -11.81
N GLY A 62 -23.19 -7.67 -12.52
CA GLY A 62 -22.36 -6.51 -12.18
C GLY A 62 -21.94 -5.77 -13.44
N PHE A 63 -21.31 -4.61 -13.27
CA PHE A 63 -20.71 -3.85 -14.37
C PHE A 63 -19.32 -4.39 -14.69
N MET A 64 -19.10 -4.75 -15.95
CA MET A 64 -17.77 -5.12 -16.45
C MET A 64 -17.43 -4.30 -17.68
N VAL A 65 -16.15 -4.03 -17.86
CA VAL A 65 -15.64 -3.31 -19.03
C VAL A 65 -14.83 -4.29 -19.87
N ILE A 66 -15.26 -4.51 -21.10
CA ILE A 66 -14.68 -5.48 -22.04
C ILE A 66 -14.40 -4.83 -23.40
N ALA A 67 -13.57 -5.48 -24.21
CA ALA A 67 -13.43 -5.16 -25.63
C ALA A 67 -14.51 -5.94 -26.42
N SER A 68 -15.46 -5.23 -27.04
CA SER A 68 -16.64 -5.83 -27.70
C SER A 68 -16.95 -5.19 -29.06
N PHE A 69 -17.89 -5.77 -29.80
CA PHE A 69 -18.46 -5.19 -31.03
C PHE A 69 -19.56 -4.15 -30.77
N HIS A 70 -20.00 -4.01 -29.52
CA HIS A 70 -21.01 -3.01 -29.13
C HIS A 70 -20.38 -1.71 -28.66
N GLN A 71 -20.92 -0.59 -29.13
CA GLN A 71 -20.48 0.74 -28.73
C GLN A 71 -20.99 1.09 -27.33
N THR A 72 -20.18 1.86 -26.59
CA THR A 72 -20.59 2.53 -25.35
C THR A 72 -20.16 3.98 -25.44
N LEU A 73 -21.06 4.88 -25.05
CA LEU A 73 -20.75 6.30 -24.96
C LEU A 73 -20.00 6.56 -23.66
N TRP A 74 -18.79 7.12 -23.78
CA TRP A 74 -17.96 7.52 -22.65
C TRP A 74 -17.92 9.04 -22.58
N ASN A 75 -18.32 9.59 -21.43
CA ASN A 75 -18.29 11.03 -21.24
C ASN A 75 -16.89 11.52 -20.83
N ILE A 76 -16.41 12.58 -21.47
CA ILE A 76 -15.12 13.19 -21.15
C ILE A 76 -15.27 14.20 -20.01
N THR A 77 -14.69 13.88 -18.86
CA THR A 77 -14.57 14.80 -17.72
C THR A 77 -13.10 15.13 -17.44
N SER A 78 -12.84 16.30 -16.85
CA SER A 78 -11.49 16.72 -16.48
C SER A 78 -11.24 16.49 -14.98
N VAL A 79 -10.09 15.90 -14.64
CA VAL A 79 -9.72 15.48 -13.25
C VAL A 79 -8.45 16.15 -12.70
N SER A 80 -7.52 16.59 -13.55
CA SER A 80 -6.58 17.69 -13.22
C SER A 80 -6.16 18.46 -14.47
N SER A 81 -5.77 19.74 -14.32
CA SER A 81 -5.03 20.47 -15.37
C SER A 81 -3.53 20.49 -15.08
N GLY A 82 -2.71 20.01 -16.02
CA GLY A 82 -1.24 19.98 -15.87
C GLY A 82 -0.62 21.37 -15.79
N SER A 83 -1.11 22.34 -16.58
CA SER A 83 -0.61 23.71 -16.56
C SER A 83 -0.93 24.47 -15.26
N VAL A 84 -2.00 24.07 -14.56
CA VAL A 84 -2.31 24.62 -13.24
C VAL A 84 -1.42 23.99 -12.17
N ARG A 85 -1.20 22.66 -12.22
CA ARG A 85 -0.25 21.98 -11.32
C ARG A 85 1.16 22.56 -11.42
N ILE A 86 1.64 22.86 -12.62
CA ILE A 86 2.97 23.47 -12.83
C ILE A 86 3.03 24.90 -12.28
N ARG A 87 1.96 25.69 -12.44
CA ARG A 87 1.94 27.09 -11.94
C ARG A 87 1.79 27.18 -10.42
N ASN A 88 1.12 26.22 -9.81
CA ASN A 88 0.90 26.15 -8.36
C ASN A 88 1.71 25.01 -7.75
N MET A 89 3.02 24.96 -8.06
CA MET A 89 3.93 24.04 -7.38
C MET A 89 3.89 24.28 -5.87
N GLY A 90 3.78 23.21 -5.09
CA GLY A 90 3.65 23.30 -3.63
C GLY A 90 2.22 23.50 -3.12
N ALA A 91 1.23 23.67 -4.00
CA ALA A 91 -0.18 23.66 -3.60
C ALA A 91 -0.73 22.23 -3.50
N LEU A 92 -1.69 22.03 -2.60
CA LEU A 92 -2.42 20.78 -2.44
C LEU A 92 -3.41 20.59 -3.59
N PHE A 93 -3.42 19.39 -4.19
CA PHE A 93 -4.39 19.02 -5.22
C PHE A 93 -5.18 17.77 -4.82
N GLY A 94 -6.34 17.62 -5.45
CA GLY A 94 -7.12 16.38 -5.37
C GLY A 94 -6.31 15.18 -5.85
N ASN A 95 -6.49 14.06 -5.16
CA ASN A 95 -5.79 12.78 -5.30
C ASN A 95 -4.34 12.77 -4.82
N ASP A 96 -3.85 13.84 -4.21
CA ASP A 96 -2.54 13.82 -3.57
C ASP A 96 -2.58 12.90 -2.33
N ILE A 97 -1.43 12.30 -2.04
CA ILE A 97 -1.18 11.48 -0.84
C ILE A 97 -0.24 12.28 0.05
N LEU A 98 -0.62 12.47 1.31
CA LEU A 98 0.04 13.39 2.22
C LEU A 98 -0.12 12.99 3.68
N ARG A 99 0.70 13.61 4.53
CA ARG A 99 0.61 13.51 5.99
C ARG A 99 -0.04 14.76 6.57
N PHE A 100 -0.90 14.54 7.55
CA PHE A 100 -1.57 15.59 8.32
C PHE A 100 -0.81 15.76 9.63
N PHE A 101 0.07 16.76 9.70
CA PHE A 101 0.78 17.09 10.92
C PHE A 101 -0.13 17.92 11.82
N HIS A 102 -0.25 17.50 13.07
CA HIS A 102 -1.00 18.17 14.12
C HIS A 102 0.00 18.77 15.12
N GLY A 103 -0.06 20.09 15.30
CA GLY A 103 1.00 20.79 16.01
C GLY A 103 2.34 20.69 15.27
N ASN A 104 3.45 20.50 16.00
CA ASN A 104 4.78 20.48 15.40
C ASN A 104 5.29 19.06 15.07
N ASP A 105 4.96 18.05 15.88
CA ASP A 105 5.68 16.76 15.86
C ASP A 105 4.77 15.51 15.79
N GLU A 106 3.45 15.68 15.77
CA GLU A 106 2.49 14.57 15.73
C GLU A 106 1.83 14.49 14.36
N VAL A 107 1.49 13.28 13.91
CA VAL A 107 0.73 13.05 12.67
C VAL A 107 -0.58 12.36 12.97
N LEU A 108 -1.62 12.71 12.22
CA LEU A 108 -2.86 11.93 12.18
C LEU A 108 -2.54 10.56 11.55
N THR A 109 -2.84 9.50 12.26
CA THR A 109 -2.54 8.13 11.83
C THR A 109 -3.60 7.16 12.35
N ILE A 110 -3.37 5.88 12.08
CA ILE A 110 -4.17 4.76 12.56
C ILE A 110 -3.31 3.90 13.51
N PRO A 111 -3.92 3.19 14.48
CA PRO A 111 -3.21 2.25 15.34
C PRO A 111 -2.48 1.19 14.52
N GLU A 112 -1.33 0.71 15.03
CA GLU A 112 -0.56 -0.39 14.41
C GLU A 112 -1.42 -1.66 14.25
N ASN A 113 -2.30 -1.91 15.22
CA ASN A 113 -3.15 -3.10 15.25
C ASN A 113 -4.46 -2.85 14.49
N TRP A 114 -4.46 -3.11 13.19
CA TRP A 114 -5.67 -3.08 12.38
C TRP A 114 -6.65 -4.19 12.78
N SER A 115 -7.91 -3.82 13.00
CA SER A 115 -9.00 -4.73 13.34
C SER A 115 -9.98 -4.90 12.18
N GLU A 116 -10.59 -6.07 12.05
CA GLU A 116 -11.71 -6.28 11.12
C GLU A 116 -12.99 -5.58 11.60
N HIS A 117 -13.05 -5.22 12.88
CA HIS A 117 -14.14 -4.42 13.45
C HIS A 117 -13.82 -2.93 13.30
N PRO A 118 -14.56 -2.17 12.45
CA PRO A 118 -14.25 -0.77 12.16
C PRO A 118 -14.23 0.13 13.40
N GLN A 119 -15.04 -0.17 14.41
CA GLN A 119 -15.06 0.57 15.68
C GLN A 119 -13.73 0.55 16.45
N HIS A 120 -12.82 -0.38 16.13
CA HIS A 120 -11.49 -0.45 16.73
C HIS A 120 -10.44 0.28 15.89
N ASN A 121 -10.78 0.72 14.67
CA ASN A 121 -9.90 1.44 13.76
C ASN A 121 -10.16 2.96 13.86
N MET A 122 -10.02 3.48 15.08
CA MET A 122 -10.14 4.92 15.36
C MET A 122 -8.87 5.64 14.95
N ALA A 123 -8.98 6.86 14.42
CA ALA A 123 -7.79 7.65 14.13
C ALA A 123 -7.18 8.22 15.43
N ILE A 124 -5.86 8.35 15.44
CA ILE A 124 -5.07 8.84 16.58
C ILE A 124 -4.04 9.86 16.11
N TYR A 125 -3.46 10.58 17.06
CA TYR A 125 -2.26 11.40 16.82
C TYR A 125 -1.06 10.70 17.44
N GLU A 126 0.00 10.55 16.64
CA GLU A 126 1.21 9.87 17.06
C GLU A 126 2.45 10.57 16.50
N GLY A 127 3.47 10.76 17.34
CA GLY A 127 4.78 11.26 16.91
C GLY A 127 5.79 10.14 16.66
N GLY A 128 7.06 10.49 16.48
CA GLY A 128 8.14 9.51 16.34
C GLY A 128 8.02 8.68 15.05
N ALA A 129 8.03 7.34 15.16
CA ALA A 129 8.06 6.43 14.01
C ALA A 129 6.83 6.57 13.08
N ALA A 130 5.67 6.96 13.63
CA ALA A 130 4.47 7.18 12.82
C ALA A 130 4.68 8.23 11.70
N VAL A 131 5.62 9.17 11.88
CA VAL A 131 5.90 10.26 10.94
C VAL A 131 6.55 9.75 9.65
N SER A 132 7.35 8.68 9.70
CA SER A 132 7.96 8.05 8.51
C SER A 132 7.13 6.89 7.96
N GLN A 133 6.24 6.34 8.76
CA GLN A 133 5.43 5.18 8.41
C GLN A 133 4.33 5.48 7.37
N ALA A 134 3.91 4.43 6.63
CA ALA A 134 2.86 4.46 5.63
C ALA A 134 1.45 4.57 6.24
N ARG A 135 1.25 4.15 7.49
CA ARG A 135 -0.04 4.29 8.18
C ARG A 135 -0.47 5.74 8.43
N SER A 136 0.46 6.69 8.44
CA SER A 136 0.15 8.14 8.53
C SER A 136 -0.16 8.79 7.18
N LEU A 137 -0.13 8.02 6.08
CA LEU A 137 -0.43 8.51 4.74
C LEU A 137 -1.93 8.51 4.45
N TRP A 138 -2.42 9.67 4.05
CA TRP A 138 -3.82 9.88 3.73
C TRP A 138 -3.95 10.34 2.28
N ARG A 139 -4.97 9.81 1.60
CA ARG A 139 -5.32 10.28 0.26
C ARG A 139 -6.49 11.24 0.36
N ILE A 140 -6.38 12.36 -0.35
CA ILE A 140 -7.44 13.36 -0.42
C ILE A 140 -8.19 13.20 -1.75
N GLU A 141 -9.52 13.08 -1.69
CA GLU A 141 -10.38 13.05 -2.87
C GLU A 141 -11.32 14.26 -2.86
N LEU A 142 -11.27 15.10 -3.90
CA LEU A 142 -12.18 16.24 -4.00
C LEU A 142 -13.61 15.77 -4.29
N ILE A 143 -14.58 16.29 -3.55
CA ILE A 143 -15.96 15.81 -3.58
C ILE A 143 -16.71 16.33 -4.80
N ARG A 144 -16.40 17.55 -5.23
CA ARG A 144 -17.00 18.12 -6.42
C ARG A 144 -16.11 17.82 -7.63
N PHE A 145 -16.73 17.33 -8.70
CA PHE A 145 -16.14 17.30 -10.05
C PHE A 145 -15.85 18.70 -10.61
N LYS A 146 -16.30 19.74 -9.89
CA LYS A 146 -15.96 21.15 -10.08
C LYS A 146 -14.97 21.57 -9.00
N TRP A 147 -13.92 22.25 -9.42
CA TRP A 147 -12.64 22.30 -8.75
C TRP A 147 -12.57 23.37 -7.66
N HIS A 148 -13.06 23.03 -6.48
CA HIS A 148 -12.94 23.88 -5.31
C HIS A 148 -11.91 23.27 -4.35
N GLY A 149 -10.86 24.03 -4.05
CA GLY A 149 -9.60 23.57 -3.47
C GLY A 149 -9.55 23.28 -1.97
N ALA A 150 -10.67 23.23 -1.25
CA ALA A 150 -10.66 22.91 0.18
C ALA A 150 -11.69 21.84 0.59
N LEU A 151 -12.64 21.52 -0.29
CA LEU A 151 -13.70 20.55 -0.02
C LEU A 151 -13.25 19.15 -0.43
N SER A 152 -12.99 18.31 0.57
CA SER A 152 -12.40 17.01 0.30
C SER A 152 -12.92 15.91 1.21
N ARG A 153 -12.86 14.69 0.69
CA ARG A 153 -12.88 13.48 1.48
C ARG A 153 -11.45 13.13 1.80
N ILE A 154 -11.17 12.96 3.09
CA ILE A 154 -10.02 12.19 3.52
C ILE A 154 -10.46 10.73 3.36
N VAL A 155 -9.88 10.02 2.39
CA VAL A 155 -10.42 8.73 1.94
C VAL A 155 -10.58 7.77 3.11
N TYR A 156 -11.83 7.31 3.30
CA TYR A 156 -12.31 6.44 4.37
C TYR A 156 -12.33 7.01 5.78
N LEU A 157 -11.86 8.24 6.03
CA LEU A 157 -12.01 8.88 7.32
C LEU A 157 -13.42 9.49 7.41
N GLY A 158 -14.08 9.31 8.55
CA GLY A 158 -15.40 9.90 8.77
C GLY A 158 -15.73 10.14 10.23
N VAL A 159 -16.85 10.81 10.45
CA VAL A 159 -17.38 11.14 11.78
C VAL A 159 -18.59 10.28 12.08
N MET A 160 -18.54 9.54 13.18
CA MET A 160 -19.69 8.89 13.79
C MET A 160 -19.91 9.45 15.19
N GLU A 161 -21.03 10.14 15.39
CA GLU A 161 -21.27 10.93 16.60
C GLU A 161 -20.14 11.96 16.79
N ASN A 162 -19.23 11.72 17.74
CA ASN A 162 -18.06 12.57 18.02
C ASN A 162 -16.74 11.83 17.76
N VAL A 163 -16.77 10.62 17.22
CA VAL A 163 -15.59 9.77 17.00
C VAL A 163 -15.11 9.88 15.56
N ILE A 164 -13.81 10.04 15.39
CA ILE A 164 -13.14 9.98 14.08
C ILE A 164 -12.68 8.54 13.83
N GLN A 165 -13.27 7.90 12.83
CA GLN A 165 -13.02 6.49 12.55
C GLN A 165 -12.96 6.22 11.04
N LEU A 166 -12.50 5.01 10.71
CA LEU A 166 -12.47 4.54 9.34
C LEU A 166 -13.76 3.84 8.93
N TYR A 167 -14.25 4.21 7.76
CA TYR A 167 -15.39 3.58 7.09
C TYR A 167 -14.91 2.62 6.01
N ASP A 168 -15.62 1.50 5.88
CA ASP A 168 -15.48 0.68 4.70
C ASP A 168 -15.88 1.46 3.43
N LYS A 169 -15.28 1.11 2.29
CA LYS A 169 -15.55 1.76 1.00
C LYS A 169 -17.04 1.83 0.68
N ASP A 170 -17.80 0.78 0.99
CA ASP A 170 -19.22 0.71 0.63
C ASP A 170 -20.11 1.49 1.61
N LYS A 171 -19.55 1.93 2.76
CA LYS A 171 -20.23 2.73 3.79
C LYS A 171 -19.76 4.19 3.86
N ALA A 172 -18.75 4.55 3.06
CA ALA A 172 -18.16 5.88 3.02
C ALA A 172 -19.03 6.86 2.20
N GLU A 173 -20.12 7.32 2.81
CA GLU A 173 -21.05 8.28 2.21
C GLU A 173 -20.53 9.73 2.29
N PHE A 174 -21.09 10.63 1.47
CA PHE A 174 -20.74 12.06 1.52
C PHE A 174 -20.93 12.64 2.91
N ASP A 175 -22.09 12.39 3.49
CA ASP A 175 -22.54 12.94 4.76
C ASP A 175 -21.68 12.55 5.96
N THR A 176 -20.92 11.46 5.87
CA THR A 176 -20.09 10.95 6.97
C THR A 176 -18.60 11.21 6.78
N THR A 177 -18.15 11.45 5.54
CA THR A 177 -16.71 11.50 5.19
C THR A 177 -16.27 12.83 4.58
N ALA A 178 -17.18 13.81 4.50
CA ALA A 178 -16.89 15.08 3.87
C ALA A 178 -16.33 16.10 4.86
N PHE A 179 -15.12 16.58 4.55
CA PHE A 179 -14.42 17.58 5.32
C PHE A 179 -14.10 18.82 4.47
N VAL A 180 -13.90 19.93 5.16
CA VAL A 180 -13.43 21.19 4.58
C VAL A 180 -12.24 21.70 5.37
N MET A 181 -11.25 22.23 4.65
CA MET A 181 -10.04 22.82 5.23
C MET A 181 -10.17 24.34 5.27
N HIS A 182 -10.00 24.91 6.44
CA HIS A 182 -10.16 26.34 6.71
C HIS A 182 -8.86 26.95 7.21
N GLN A 183 -8.50 28.16 6.78
CA GLN A 183 -7.34 28.88 7.34
C GLN A 183 -7.65 29.54 8.71
N THR A 184 -8.92 29.61 9.09
CA THR A 184 -9.36 30.19 10.37
C THR A 184 -10.68 29.57 10.84
N LYS A 185 -10.90 29.46 12.16
CA LYS A 185 -12.20 29.06 12.73
C LYS A 185 -13.27 30.18 12.66
N ASP A 186 -12.89 31.41 12.28
CA ASP A 186 -13.84 32.51 12.07
C ASP A 186 -14.51 32.44 10.68
N LEU A 187 -15.61 31.70 10.59
CA LEU A 187 -16.34 31.45 9.34
C LEU A 187 -16.83 32.74 8.65
N LYS A 188 -17.02 33.85 9.38
CA LYS A 188 -17.47 35.12 8.79
C LYS A 188 -16.42 35.76 7.88
N LYS A 189 -15.13 35.46 8.10
CA LYS A 189 -14.02 35.94 7.28
C LYS A 189 -13.80 35.12 6.00
N GLN A 190 -14.54 34.03 5.82
CA GLN A 190 -14.33 33.10 4.72
C GLN A 190 -15.27 33.32 3.53
N LEU A 191 -16.25 34.23 3.65
CA LEU A 191 -17.30 34.50 2.67
C LEU A 191 -16.80 35.30 1.46
N VAL A 192 -16.04 34.66 0.58
CA VAL A 192 -15.96 35.03 -0.84
C VAL A 192 -15.93 33.74 -1.67
N GLU A 193 -17.09 33.12 -1.88
CA GLU A 193 -17.25 32.07 -2.89
C GLU A 193 -17.54 32.71 -4.24
N GLU A 194 -16.50 33.00 -5.04
CA GLU A 194 -16.71 33.26 -6.46
C GLU A 194 -16.94 31.93 -7.20
N LYS A 195 -18.00 31.89 -8.02
CA LYS A 195 -18.28 30.79 -8.94
C LYS A 195 -17.27 30.83 -10.09
N GLU A 196 -16.03 30.42 -9.84
CA GLU A 196 -15.05 30.27 -10.91
C GLU A 196 -15.21 28.91 -11.62
N GLU A 197 -15.27 28.96 -12.95
CA GLU A 197 -15.10 27.78 -13.79
C GLU A 197 -13.60 27.46 -13.95
N GLY A 198 -13.19 26.22 -13.72
CA GLY A 198 -11.78 25.81 -13.75
C GLY A 198 -11.28 25.43 -12.36
N MET A 199 -9.96 25.32 -12.18
CA MET A 199 -9.29 24.81 -10.96
C MET A 199 -9.44 25.68 -9.71
N GLY A 200 -9.95 26.90 -9.86
CA GLY A 200 -9.96 27.92 -8.81
C GLY A 200 -8.56 28.39 -8.38
N VAL A 201 -8.54 29.23 -7.36
CA VAL A 201 -7.31 29.69 -6.69
C VAL A 201 -6.83 28.64 -5.70
N ALA A 202 -5.52 28.39 -5.67
CA ALA A 202 -4.91 27.51 -4.68
C ALA A 202 -4.95 28.16 -3.29
N THR A 203 -5.52 27.46 -2.30
CA THR A 203 -5.71 27.99 -0.95
C THR A 203 -4.85 27.29 0.10
N ILE A 204 -4.37 26.08 -0.18
CA ILE A 204 -3.57 25.28 0.74
C ILE A 204 -2.23 24.96 0.09
N TYR A 205 -1.14 25.37 0.74
CA TYR A 205 0.25 25.12 0.34
C TYR A 205 0.95 24.23 1.38
N TYR A 206 1.69 23.24 0.90
CA TYR A 206 2.44 22.30 1.73
C TYR A 206 3.48 23.03 2.58
N GLY A 207 3.53 22.73 3.87
CA GLY A 207 4.44 23.34 4.84
C GLY A 207 4.18 24.80 5.21
N GLU A 208 3.34 25.53 4.45
CA GLU A 208 3.12 26.97 4.65
C GLU A 208 1.73 27.27 5.25
N THR A 209 0.71 26.54 4.81
CA THR A 209 -0.65 26.79 5.25
C THR A 209 -0.97 26.02 6.52
N ILE A 210 -1.31 26.76 7.57
CA ILE A 210 -1.96 26.22 8.76
C ILE A 210 -3.46 26.16 8.50
N ALA A 211 -4.04 24.98 8.64
CA ALA A 211 -5.46 24.77 8.43
C ALA A 211 -6.15 24.14 9.65
N PHE A 212 -7.46 24.35 9.72
CA PHE A 212 -8.40 23.73 10.63
C PHE A 212 -9.36 22.89 9.81
N ILE A 213 -9.63 21.67 10.24
CA ILE A 213 -10.44 20.72 9.48
C ILE A 213 -11.81 20.61 10.13
N GLN A 214 -12.88 20.85 9.36
CA GLN A 214 -14.25 20.76 9.84
C GLN A 214 -15.02 19.71 9.04
N HIS A 215 -15.82 18.89 9.73
CA HIS A 215 -16.75 17.99 9.09
C HIS A 215 -17.98 18.75 8.61
N ILE A 216 -18.37 18.59 7.34
CA ILE A 216 -19.42 19.43 6.72
C ILE A 216 -20.77 19.23 7.39
N LYS A 217 -21.22 17.98 7.54
CA LYS A 217 -22.59 17.70 7.96
C LYS A 217 -22.85 18.06 9.42
N THR A 218 -21.89 17.75 10.30
CA THR A 218 -22.04 17.97 11.74
C THR A 218 -21.48 19.31 12.19
N GLU A 219 -20.74 20.01 11.32
CA GLU A 219 -20.02 21.26 11.61
C GLU A 219 -19.02 21.13 12.77
N LEU A 220 -18.62 19.90 13.12
CA LEU A 220 -17.65 19.63 14.18
C LEU A 220 -16.22 19.76 13.64
N TRP A 221 -15.33 20.33 14.45
CA TRP A 221 -13.91 20.45 14.19
C TRP A 221 -13.19 19.14 14.52
N LEU A 222 -12.30 18.71 13.62
CA LEU A 222 -11.35 17.65 13.90
C LEU A 222 -10.37 18.14 14.97
N SER A 223 -10.36 17.44 16.10
CA SER A 223 -9.59 17.78 17.30
C SER A 223 -9.14 16.49 17.99
N TYR A 224 -8.64 16.60 19.21
CA TYR A 224 -8.09 15.48 19.96
C TYR A 224 -8.71 15.33 21.36
N GLN A 225 -8.66 14.12 21.88
CA GLN A 225 -8.94 13.82 23.28
C GLN A 225 -7.75 13.02 23.84
N THR A 226 -7.15 13.56 24.89
CA THR A 226 -6.06 12.90 25.63
C THR A 226 -6.62 11.88 26.61
N SER A 227 -6.00 10.70 26.67
CA SER A 227 -6.23 9.70 27.71
C SER A 227 -4.91 9.05 28.16
N GLU A 228 -4.81 8.68 29.44
CA GLU A 228 -3.66 7.95 29.96
C GLU A 228 -3.88 6.43 29.79
N ILE A 229 -2.96 5.76 29.08
CA ILE A 229 -3.00 4.31 28.85
C ILE A 229 -1.73 3.65 29.37
N THR A 230 -1.84 2.41 29.83
CA THR A 230 -0.68 1.62 30.27
C THR A 230 -0.18 0.75 29.11
N LYS A 231 1.00 1.06 28.56
CA LYS A 231 1.67 0.25 27.53
C LYS A 231 2.69 -0.70 28.17
N LYS A 232 2.67 -1.97 27.75
CA LYS A 232 3.59 -3.01 28.24
C LYS A 232 5.04 -2.59 27.92
N GLY A 233 5.89 -2.54 28.94
CA GLY A 233 7.31 -2.16 28.80
C GLY A 233 7.60 -0.65 28.83
N LEU A 234 6.58 0.20 28.69
CA LEU A 234 6.72 1.67 28.69
C LEU A 234 6.02 2.36 29.87
N GLY A 235 5.13 1.65 30.57
CA GLY A 235 4.38 2.19 31.70
C GLY A 235 3.19 3.03 31.23
N LYS A 236 2.86 4.08 32.00
CA LYS A 236 1.76 5.00 31.66
C LYS A 236 2.22 5.99 30.58
N VAL A 237 1.49 6.04 29.48
CA VAL A 237 1.77 6.87 28.32
C VAL A 237 0.52 7.65 27.96
N GLU A 238 0.70 8.90 27.55
CA GLU A 238 -0.36 9.73 27.01
C GLU A 238 -0.72 9.29 25.59
N GLU A 239 -2.00 9.04 25.33
CA GLU A 239 -2.52 8.74 23.98
C GLU A 239 -3.55 9.80 23.59
N LYS A 240 -3.36 10.40 22.42
CA LYS A 240 -4.27 11.37 21.82
C LYS A 240 -5.12 10.70 20.75
N LYS A 241 -6.43 10.57 21.01
CA LYS A 241 -7.40 10.06 20.04
C LYS A 241 -7.99 11.19 19.23
N ALA A 242 -8.22 10.97 17.94
CA ALA A 242 -8.91 11.94 17.11
C ALA A 242 -10.42 11.92 17.39
N VAL A 243 -10.98 13.10 17.63
CA VAL A 243 -12.39 13.32 17.95
C VAL A 243 -12.94 14.51 17.18
N ALA A 244 -14.25 14.59 17.06
CA ALA A 244 -14.95 15.71 16.47
C ALA A 244 -15.60 16.55 17.59
N LEU A 245 -15.22 17.82 17.72
CA LEU A 245 -15.67 18.73 18.77
C LEU A 245 -16.35 19.98 18.20
N LYS A 246 -17.35 20.50 18.92
CA LYS A 246 -18.12 21.67 18.47
C LYS A 246 -17.27 22.94 18.33
N ASP A 247 -16.41 23.20 19.31
CA ASP A 247 -15.53 24.38 19.31
C ASP A 247 -14.10 24.01 18.88
N GLY A 248 -13.71 22.74 19.10
CA GLY A 248 -12.33 22.28 18.99
C GLY A 248 -11.38 23.01 19.95
N HIS A 249 -10.11 22.62 19.96
CA HIS A 249 -9.08 23.31 20.73
C HIS A 249 -8.43 24.43 19.91
N MET A 250 -7.73 25.35 20.58
CA MET A 250 -7.05 26.47 19.90
C MET A 250 -5.82 26.03 19.11
N ASP A 251 -5.27 24.87 19.45
CA ASP A 251 -4.08 24.24 18.90
C ASP A 251 -4.38 23.13 17.88
N ASP A 252 -5.63 23.03 17.38
CA ASP A 252 -6.04 22.13 16.27
C ASP A 252 -5.45 22.56 14.90
N CYS A 253 -4.16 22.91 14.88
CA CYS A 253 -3.46 23.44 13.74
C CYS A 253 -2.89 22.28 12.91
N PHE A 254 -3.34 22.18 11.66
CA PHE A 254 -2.86 21.19 10.70
C PHE A 254 -1.91 21.81 9.68
N THR A 255 -0.76 21.16 9.51
CA THR A 255 0.17 21.43 8.41
C THR A 255 0.27 20.19 7.53
N PHE A 256 0.47 20.38 6.23
CA PHE A 256 0.44 19.29 5.25
C PHE A 256 1.80 19.08 4.62
N PHE A 257 2.20 17.82 4.46
CA PHE A 257 3.39 17.45 3.72
C PHE A 257 3.07 16.34 2.72
N MET A 258 3.41 16.58 1.46
CA MET A 258 3.22 15.60 0.39
C MET A 258 4.10 14.38 0.67
N ALA A 259 3.53 13.19 0.45
CA ALA A 259 4.29 11.95 0.53
C ALA A 259 5.34 11.88 -0.58
N LEU A 260 6.47 11.25 -0.28
CA LEU A 260 7.46 10.95 -1.32
C LEU A 260 6.88 9.97 -2.34
N GLU A 261 7.43 9.99 -3.56
CA GLU A 261 6.88 9.19 -4.66
C GLU A 261 6.87 7.69 -4.33
N GLU A 262 7.93 7.16 -3.74
CA GLU A 262 8.01 5.75 -3.36
C GLU A 262 7.09 5.42 -2.18
N GLU A 263 7.01 6.27 -1.16
CA GLU A 263 6.05 6.11 -0.05
C GLU A 263 4.61 6.00 -0.58
N SER A 264 4.24 6.92 -1.46
CA SER A 264 2.92 6.99 -2.09
C SER A 264 2.58 5.73 -2.90
N LYS A 265 3.56 5.19 -3.65
CA LYS A 265 3.41 3.93 -4.39
C LYS A 265 3.32 2.73 -3.44
N SER A 266 4.19 2.66 -2.43
CA SER A 266 4.31 1.52 -1.51
C SER A 266 3.15 1.41 -0.54
N ALA A 267 2.57 2.52 -0.07
CA ALA A 267 1.52 2.53 0.96
C ALA A 267 0.34 1.61 0.61
N ARG A 268 -0.10 1.62 -0.65
CA ARG A 268 -1.19 0.74 -1.11
C ARG A 268 -0.77 -0.74 -1.12
N VAL A 269 0.47 -1.03 -1.52
CA VAL A 269 1.01 -2.38 -1.56
C VAL A 269 1.12 -2.92 -0.13
N ILE A 270 1.64 -2.12 0.81
CA ILE A 270 1.77 -2.46 2.23
C ILE A 270 0.40 -2.79 2.84
N ARG A 271 -0.62 -1.95 2.62
CA ARG A 271 -1.99 -2.20 3.13
C ARG A 271 -2.57 -3.51 2.59
N LYS A 272 -2.39 -3.78 1.29
CA LYS A 272 -2.88 -5.02 0.66
C LYS A 272 -2.13 -6.24 1.21
N CYS A 273 -0.81 -6.16 1.28
CA CYS A 273 0.05 -7.21 1.81
C CYS A 273 -0.31 -7.55 3.26
N SER A 274 -0.34 -6.55 4.13
CA SER A 274 -0.69 -6.70 5.54
C SER A 274 -2.06 -7.32 5.73
N SER A 275 -3.07 -6.92 4.94
CA SER A 275 -4.41 -7.51 5.02
C SER A 275 -4.44 -8.99 4.64
N VAL A 276 -3.76 -9.37 3.55
CA VAL A 276 -3.72 -10.76 3.07
C VAL A 276 -2.92 -11.63 4.03
N LEU A 277 -1.73 -11.19 4.47
CA LEU A 277 -0.88 -11.92 5.42
C LEU A 277 -1.55 -12.09 6.78
N ASN A 278 -2.19 -11.05 7.33
CA ASN A 278 -2.92 -11.18 8.61
C ASN A 278 -4.07 -12.19 8.53
N ARG A 279 -4.86 -12.15 7.45
CA ARG A 279 -5.93 -13.14 7.24
C ARG A 279 -5.34 -14.54 7.09
N PHE A 280 -4.22 -14.67 6.39
CA PHE A 280 -3.56 -15.96 6.22
C PHE A 280 -3.04 -16.52 7.54
N LEU A 281 -2.32 -15.71 8.33
CA LEU A 281 -1.83 -16.07 9.66
C LEU A 281 -2.97 -16.52 10.58
N LYS A 282 -4.05 -15.73 10.68
CA LYS A 282 -5.25 -16.13 11.45
C LYS A 282 -5.83 -17.44 10.98
N GLY A 283 -5.89 -17.65 9.66
CA GLY A 283 -6.38 -18.89 9.07
C GLY A 283 -5.51 -20.10 9.42
N ILE A 284 -4.18 -19.97 9.37
CA ILE A 284 -3.25 -21.04 9.76
C ILE A 284 -3.41 -21.37 11.24
N GLU A 285 -3.50 -20.36 12.11
CA GLU A 285 -3.72 -20.56 13.54
C GLU A 285 -5.05 -21.26 13.84
N ALA A 286 -6.11 -20.89 13.11
CA ALA A 286 -7.40 -21.54 13.24
C ALA A 286 -7.36 -22.99 12.71
N LEU A 287 -6.70 -23.23 11.59
CA LEU A 287 -6.46 -24.58 11.05
C LEU A 287 -5.73 -25.46 12.06
N GLN A 288 -4.72 -24.92 12.76
CA GLN A 288 -3.98 -25.64 13.79
C GLN A 288 -4.86 -26.03 14.99
N ARG A 289 -5.77 -25.14 15.42
CA ARG A 289 -6.60 -25.35 16.62
C ARG A 289 -7.87 -26.14 16.35
N GLU A 290 -8.51 -25.91 15.21
CA GLU A 290 -9.89 -26.34 14.91
C GLU A 290 -9.95 -27.30 13.70
N GLY A 291 -8.83 -27.51 13.00
CA GLY A 291 -8.75 -28.37 11.83
C GLY A 291 -9.44 -27.79 10.59
N LYS A 292 -9.71 -28.65 9.58
CA LYS A 292 -10.27 -28.26 8.27
C LYS A 292 -11.57 -27.45 8.32
N GLN A 293 -12.34 -27.56 9.40
CA GLN A 293 -13.64 -26.89 9.55
C GLN A 293 -13.54 -25.47 10.11
N ALA A 294 -12.34 -25.01 10.44
CA ALA A 294 -12.06 -23.67 10.94
C ALA A 294 -12.64 -22.60 10.01
N GLN A 295 -13.49 -21.71 10.55
CA GLN A 295 -14.12 -20.67 9.72
C GLN A 295 -13.10 -19.69 9.15
N ASP A 296 -12.07 -19.34 9.91
CA ASP A 296 -11.03 -18.41 9.46
C ASP A 296 -10.13 -19.05 8.38
N TRP A 297 -9.85 -20.35 8.46
CA TRP A 297 -9.16 -21.09 7.39
C TRP A 297 -9.98 -21.08 6.09
N ASN A 298 -11.28 -21.31 6.18
CA ASN A 298 -12.18 -21.30 5.02
C ASN A 298 -12.28 -19.92 4.33
N ARG A 299 -11.81 -18.84 4.96
CA ARG A 299 -11.73 -17.49 4.38
C ARG A 299 -10.39 -17.21 3.68
N VAL A 300 -9.39 -18.07 3.85
CA VAL A 300 -8.09 -17.95 3.21
C VAL A 300 -8.21 -18.37 1.75
N ASP A 301 -7.71 -17.51 0.87
CA ASP A 301 -7.50 -17.85 -0.54
C ASP A 301 -5.99 -18.04 -0.77
N LEU A 302 -5.55 -19.28 -0.95
CA LEU A 302 -4.14 -19.60 -1.13
C LEU A 302 -3.59 -19.12 -2.47
N ASN A 303 -4.42 -19.04 -3.52
CA ASN A 303 -3.99 -18.50 -4.80
C ASN A 303 -3.75 -16.99 -4.69
N GLU A 304 -4.55 -16.29 -3.89
CA GLU A 304 -4.32 -14.87 -3.59
C GLU A 304 -3.01 -14.65 -2.80
N VAL A 305 -2.72 -15.54 -1.84
CA VAL A 305 -1.44 -15.51 -1.08
C VAL A 305 -0.26 -15.78 -1.99
N LEU A 306 -0.33 -16.82 -2.83
CA LEU A 306 0.72 -17.17 -3.78
C LEU A 306 1.00 -16.01 -4.75
N LYS A 307 -0.05 -15.47 -5.37
CA LYS A 307 0.06 -14.32 -6.30
C LYS A 307 0.65 -13.09 -5.63
N LEU A 308 0.29 -12.83 -4.37
CA LEU A 308 0.88 -11.75 -3.59
C LEU A 308 2.39 -11.93 -3.43
N MET A 309 2.86 -13.14 -3.11
CA MET A 309 4.29 -13.39 -2.95
C MET A 309 5.06 -13.21 -4.25
N GLU A 310 4.56 -13.75 -5.37
CA GLU A 310 5.14 -13.52 -6.69
C GLU A 310 5.25 -12.02 -7.01
N ASP A 311 4.15 -11.28 -6.83
CA ASP A 311 4.11 -9.84 -7.13
C ASP A 311 5.07 -9.05 -6.24
N LEU A 312 5.27 -9.47 -4.98
CA LEU A 312 6.22 -8.84 -4.07
C LEU A 312 7.67 -9.19 -4.40
N ILE A 313 7.97 -10.42 -4.80
CA ILE A 313 9.31 -10.80 -5.27
C ILE A 313 9.69 -9.96 -6.49
N ASP A 314 8.80 -9.83 -7.46
CA ASP A 314 8.99 -8.96 -8.62
C ASP A 314 9.09 -7.48 -8.22
N TYR A 315 8.33 -7.05 -7.21
CA TYR A 315 8.39 -5.68 -6.70
C TYR A 315 9.74 -5.36 -6.08
N PHE A 316 10.37 -6.30 -5.38
CA PHE A 316 11.70 -6.14 -4.76
C PHE A 316 12.86 -6.64 -5.64
N ALA A 317 12.59 -7.02 -6.89
CA ALA A 317 13.63 -7.46 -7.81
C ALA A 317 14.74 -6.40 -7.96
N GLN A 318 15.98 -6.89 -7.99
CA GLN A 318 17.14 -6.04 -8.25
C GLN A 318 17.03 -5.43 -9.65
N PRO A 319 17.34 -4.13 -9.81
CA PRO A 319 17.31 -3.52 -11.14
C PRO A 319 18.36 -4.16 -12.05
N GLU A 320 18.04 -4.29 -13.33
CA GLU A 320 19.01 -4.67 -14.36
C GLU A 320 20.17 -3.65 -14.41
N GLU A 321 21.35 -4.12 -14.82
CA GLU A 321 22.51 -3.26 -15.02
C GLU A 321 22.24 -2.26 -16.15
N ASP A 322 22.03 -1.01 -15.76
CA ASP A 322 21.87 0.13 -16.64
C ASP A 322 22.99 1.16 -16.40
N ASP A 323 22.95 2.28 -17.12
CA ASP A 323 23.80 3.44 -16.85
C ASP A 323 23.87 3.78 -15.34
N PHE A 324 25.05 4.15 -14.88
CA PHE A 324 25.38 4.20 -13.46
C PHE A 324 24.40 5.06 -12.66
N GLU A 325 24.04 6.24 -13.19
CA GLU A 325 23.11 7.16 -12.51
C GLU A 325 21.70 6.56 -12.37
N ILE A 326 21.21 5.92 -13.43
CA ILE A 326 19.89 5.27 -13.44
C ILE A 326 19.89 4.10 -12.45
N SER A 327 20.94 3.28 -12.48
CA SER A 327 21.12 2.15 -11.58
C SER A 327 21.14 2.59 -10.11
N GLN A 328 21.90 3.63 -9.77
CA GLN A 328 21.96 4.17 -8.40
C GLN A 328 20.61 4.70 -7.92
N ASN A 329 19.85 5.40 -8.77
CA ASN A 329 18.53 5.89 -8.42
C ASN A 329 17.52 4.75 -8.19
N ARG A 330 17.57 3.69 -9.01
CA ARG A 330 16.72 2.50 -8.83
C ARG A 330 17.09 1.73 -7.55
N LEU A 331 18.37 1.60 -7.23
CA LEU A 331 18.82 0.97 -5.98
C LEU A 331 18.40 1.77 -4.75
N ARG A 332 18.45 3.11 -4.81
CA ARG A 332 17.95 3.97 -3.72
C ARG A 332 16.44 3.80 -3.53
N ALA A 333 15.68 3.75 -4.62
CA ALA A 333 14.24 3.48 -4.57
C ALA A 333 13.93 2.07 -4.04
N LEU A 334 14.73 1.06 -4.40
CA LEU A 334 14.59 -0.30 -3.85
C LEU A 334 14.81 -0.32 -2.34
N ARG A 335 15.91 0.28 -1.85
CA ARG A 335 16.17 0.36 -0.39
C ARG A 335 15.07 1.10 0.35
N SER A 336 14.62 2.25 -0.14
CA SER A 336 13.52 2.99 0.46
C SER A 336 12.24 2.15 0.59
N ARG A 337 11.92 1.33 -0.41
CA ARG A 337 10.77 0.40 -0.34
C ARG A 337 11.00 -0.72 0.68
N GLN A 338 12.20 -1.29 0.72
CA GLN A 338 12.57 -2.31 1.71
C GLN A 338 12.46 -1.78 3.15
N ASP A 339 12.93 -0.56 3.39
CA ASP A 339 12.86 0.11 4.70
C ASP A 339 11.41 0.37 5.11
N LEU A 340 10.57 0.90 4.20
CA LEU A 340 9.15 1.13 4.48
C LEU A 340 8.40 -0.16 4.86
N PHE A 341 8.68 -1.28 4.19
CA PHE A 341 8.06 -2.56 4.53
C PHE A 341 8.57 -3.13 5.86
N GLN A 342 9.81 -2.84 6.22
CA GLN A 342 10.35 -3.18 7.53
C GLN A 342 9.69 -2.33 8.61
N GLU A 343 9.60 -1.01 8.42
CA GLU A 343 9.04 -0.07 9.40
C GLU A 343 7.56 -0.34 9.68
N GLU A 344 6.83 -0.84 8.67
CA GLU A 344 5.44 -1.27 8.77
C GLU A 344 5.27 -2.71 9.30
N GLY A 345 6.38 -3.37 9.68
CA GLY A 345 6.36 -4.71 10.27
C GLY A 345 6.03 -5.85 9.30
N VAL A 346 5.98 -5.59 7.99
CA VAL A 346 5.63 -6.59 6.97
C VAL A 346 6.66 -7.72 6.92
N LEU A 347 7.96 -7.38 7.04
CA LEU A 347 9.01 -8.39 7.13
C LEU A 347 8.81 -9.31 8.34
N ASN A 348 8.43 -8.76 9.49
CA ASN A 348 8.15 -9.56 10.69
C ASN A 348 6.93 -10.48 10.49
N MET A 349 5.85 -10.00 9.85
CA MET A 349 4.70 -10.86 9.51
C MET A 349 5.08 -12.03 8.60
N ILE A 350 6.00 -11.82 7.65
CA ILE A 350 6.51 -12.88 6.77
C ILE A 350 7.32 -13.90 7.59
N LEU A 351 8.20 -13.44 8.49
CA LEU A 351 8.96 -14.32 9.39
C LEU A 351 8.05 -15.13 10.32
N ASP A 352 7.05 -14.48 10.92
CA ASP A 352 6.03 -15.14 11.74
C ASP A 352 5.27 -16.20 10.92
N THR A 353 5.00 -15.93 9.63
CA THR A 353 4.37 -16.90 8.73
C THR A 353 5.26 -18.12 8.53
N ILE A 354 6.57 -17.94 8.31
CA ILE A 354 7.52 -19.07 8.19
C ILE A 354 7.55 -19.90 9.48
N ASP A 355 7.54 -19.25 10.63
CA ASP A 355 7.49 -19.94 11.92
C ASP A 355 6.18 -20.73 12.11
N LYS A 356 5.05 -20.20 11.66
CA LYS A 356 3.77 -20.91 11.67
C LYS A 356 3.73 -22.08 10.69
N PHE A 357 4.27 -21.93 9.49
CA PHE A 357 4.43 -23.03 8.53
C PHE A 357 5.20 -24.19 9.13
N SER A 358 6.33 -23.85 9.74
CA SER A 358 7.19 -24.80 10.43
C SER A 358 6.50 -25.54 11.57
N GLN A 359 5.66 -24.84 12.34
CA GLN A 359 4.88 -25.44 13.42
C GLN A 359 3.79 -26.38 12.86
N MET A 360 3.18 -26.02 11.73
CA MET A 360 2.17 -26.84 11.06
C MET A 360 2.77 -28.12 10.48
N GLU A 361 3.93 -28.06 9.83
CA GLU A 361 4.63 -29.23 9.30
C GLU A 361 5.03 -30.24 10.40
N ALA A 362 5.20 -29.77 11.63
CA ALA A 362 5.47 -30.61 12.80
C ALA A 362 4.20 -31.25 13.41
N VAL A 363 3.00 -30.87 12.96
CA VAL A 363 1.74 -31.44 13.46
C VAL A 363 1.60 -32.89 12.97
N PRO A 364 1.31 -33.86 13.86
CA PRO A 364 1.04 -35.23 13.45
C PRO A 364 -0.13 -35.28 12.45
N ASP A 365 0.04 -36.03 11.36
CA ASP A 365 -0.98 -36.17 10.31
C ASP A 365 -1.35 -34.86 9.59
N PHE A 366 -0.40 -33.90 9.51
CA PHE A 366 -0.58 -32.66 8.76
C PHE A 366 -1.03 -32.89 7.31
N ALA A 367 -0.53 -33.94 6.65
CA ALA A 367 -0.97 -34.31 5.30
C ALA A 367 -2.49 -34.56 5.21
N ALA A 368 -3.11 -35.13 6.26
CA ALA A 368 -4.56 -35.31 6.31
C ALA A 368 -5.34 -34.02 6.61
N LEU A 369 -4.68 -32.96 7.09
CA LEU A 369 -5.27 -31.63 7.32
C LEU A 369 -5.39 -30.79 6.05
N LEU A 370 -4.71 -31.15 4.97
CA LEU A 370 -4.83 -30.49 3.67
C LEU A 370 -5.48 -31.43 2.64
N SER A 371 -5.96 -30.88 1.53
CA SER A 371 -6.22 -31.65 0.30
C SER A 371 -4.96 -31.70 -0.56
N GLU A 372 -4.86 -32.64 -1.49
CA GLU A 372 -3.69 -32.76 -2.39
C GLU A 372 -3.38 -31.44 -3.12
N ASP A 373 -4.40 -30.80 -3.72
CA ASP A 373 -4.24 -29.49 -4.39
C ASP A 373 -3.75 -28.40 -3.43
N THR A 374 -4.20 -28.44 -2.18
CA THR A 374 -3.82 -27.47 -1.15
C THR A 374 -2.40 -27.69 -0.68
N GLN A 375 -1.96 -28.95 -0.61
CA GLN A 375 -0.60 -29.30 -0.24
C GLN A 375 0.40 -28.80 -1.28
N LEU A 376 0.10 -28.91 -2.58
CA LEU A 376 0.95 -28.38 -3.64
C LEU A 376 1.15 -26.87 -3.50
N VAL A 377 0.05 -26.11 -3.34
CA VAL A 377 0.13 -24.65 -3.17
C VAL A 377 0.83 -24.29 -1.85
N TRP A 378 0.67 -25.08 -0.79
CA TRP A 378 1.37 -24.90 0.47
C TRP A 378 2.90 -25.02 0.31
N GLU A 379 3.37 -26.04 -0.41
CA GLU A 379 4.79 -26.24 -0.70
C GLU A 379 5.37 -25.09 -1.56
N GLU A 380 4.60 -24.60 -2.54
CA GLU A 380 4.98 -23.42 -3.33
C GLU A 380 5.08 -22.16 -2.46
N ILE A 381 4.07 -21.90 -1.62
CA ILE A 381 4.10 -20.75 -0.69
C ILE A 381 5.30 -20.84 0.25
N SER A 382 5.63 -22.03 0.77
CA SER A 382 6.80 -22.25 1.63
C SER A 382 8.09 -21.83 0.93
N THR A 383 8.26 -22.21 -0.33
CA THR A 383 9.41 -21.80 -1.15
C THR A 383 9.45 -20.28 -1.36
N TYR A 384 8.31 -19.69 -1.74
CA TYR A 384 8.21 -18.26 -2.02
C TYR A 384 8.41 -17.37 -0.79
N LEU A 385 8.08 -17.84 0.43
CA LEU A 385 8.36 -17.11 1.66
C LEU A 385 9.86 -16.79 1.80
N TYR A 386 10.74 -17.77 1.57
CA TYR A 386 12.18 -17.57 1.67
C TYR A 386 12.74 -16.70 0.54
N LEU A 387 12.27 -16.91 -0.69
CA LEU A 387 12.65 -16.06 -1.83
C LEU A 387 12.24 -14.60 -1.60
N LEU A 388 11.07 -14.37 -1.03
CA LEU A 388 10.58 -13.04 -0.67
C LEU A 388 11.44 -12.40 0.42
N VAL A 389 11.81 -13.14 1.47
CA VAL A 389 12.73 -12.62 2.50
C VAL A 389 14.05 -12.21 1.86
N ALA A 390 14.64 -13.05 0.99
CA ALA A 390 15.88 -12.72 0.29
C ALA A 390 15.71 -11.43 -0.54
N ALA A 391 14.64 -11.29 -1.31
CA ALA A 391 14.35 -10.09 -2.10
C ALA A 391 14.20 -8.82 -1.23
N MET A 392 13.59 -8.94 -0.05
CA MET A 392 13.37 -7.81 0.88
C MET A 392 14.63 -7.33 1.61
N ILE A 393 15.68 -8.14 1.68
CA ILE A 393 16.91 -7.79 2.43
C ILE A 393 18.14 -7.60 1.54
N LYS A 394 18.13 -8.14 0.32
CA LYS A 394 19.28 -8.07 -0.60
C LYS A 394 19.70 -6.62 -0.87
N GLY A 395 20.98 -6.32 -0.63
CA GLY A 395 21.57 -4.99 -0.82
C GLY A 395 21.16 -3.95 0.24
N ASN A 396 20.66 -4.39 1.39
CA ASN A 396 20.25 -3.53 2.50
C ASN A 396 20.84 -4.02 3.84
N HIS A 397 21.96 -3.39 4.25
CA HIS A 397 22.64 -3.69 5.52
C HIS A 397 21.71 -3.58 6.73
N TYR A 398 20.87 -2.56 6.81
CA TYR A 398 19.97 -2.35 7.95
C TYR A 398 19.01 -3.53 8.13
N ASN A 399 18.40 -3.99 7.04
CA ASN A 399 17.50 -5.14 7.05
C ASN A 399 18.26 -6.45 7.31
N CYS A 400 19.45 -6.64 6.75
CA CYS A 400 20.28 -7.83 7.01
C CYS A 400 20.74 -7.90 8.47
N ALA A 401 21.11 -6.77 9.08
CA ALA A 401 21.56 -6.71 10.47
C ALA A 401 20.46 -7.16 11.46
N GLN A 402 19.18 -7.09 11.10
CA GLN A 402 18.09 -7.66 11.91
C GLN A 402 18.22 -9.18 12.07
N PHE A 403 18.88 -9.86 11.13
CA PHE A 403 19.13 -11.30 11.20
C PHE A 403 20.42 -11.63 11.98
N ALA A 404 21.22 -10.63 12.34
CA ALA A 404 22.46 -10.77 13.11
C ALA A 404 22.22 -11.02 14.60
N SER A 405 21.40 -12.03 14.92
CA SER A 405 21.24 -12.57 16.27
C SER A 405 21.50 -14.07 16.26
N ALA A 406 22.10 -14.59 17.33
CA ALA A 406 22.41 -16.01 17.44
C ALA A 406 21.16 -16.89 17.20
N GLN A 407 20.01 -16.47 17.72
CA GLN A 407 18.75 -17.21 17.58
C GLN A 407 18.26 -17.27 16.13
N ARG A 408 18.26 -16.14 15.40
CA ARG A 408 17.81 -16.09 14.00
C ARG A 408 18.76 -16.83 13.05
N LEU A 409 20.07 -16.73 13.26
CA LEU A 409 21.04 -17.49 12.48
C LEU A 409 20.90 -18.99 12.76
N GLN A 410 20.83 -19.40 14.02
CA GLN A 410 20.63 -20.80 14.38
C GLN A 410 19.33 -21.36 13.75
N TRP A 411 18.27 -20.55 13.72
CA TRP A 411 17.03 -20.89 13.05
C TRP A 411 17.19 -21.06 11.53
N LEU A 412 17.85 -20.11 10.83
CA LEU A 412 18.13 -20.21 9.39
C LEU A 412 18.96 -21.46 9.04
N PHE A 413 20.07 -21.68 9.75
CA PHE A 413 20.95 -22.84 9.53
C PHE A 413 20.25 -24.15 9.88
N GLY A 414 19.40 -24.17 10.90
CA GLY A 414 18.60 -25.35 11.26
C GLY A 414 17.63 -25.79 10.18
N ARG A 415 17.21 -24.88 9.29
CA ARG A 415 16.28 -25.15 8.19
C ARG A 415 16.96 -25.66 6.92
N LEU A 416 18.28 -25.52 6.79
CA LEU A 416 19.04 -26.09 5.66
C LEU A 416 18.92 -27.62 5.58
N SER A 417 18.49 -28.31 6.63
CA SER A 417 18.31 -29.76 6.59
C SER A 417 17.16 -30.22 5.67
N ASN A 418 16.25 -29.32 5.28
CA ASN A 418 15.15 -29.62 4.35
C ASN A 418 15.56 -29.23 2.91
N PRO A 419 15.73 -30.20 1.98
CA PRO A 419 16.16 -29.94 0.61
C PRO A 419 15.20 -29.06 -0.20
N GLN A 420 13.89 -29.13 0.08
CA GLN A 420 12.88 -28.39 -0.69
C GLN A 420 12.96 -26.88 -0.46
N SER A 421 13.31 -26.45 0.75
CA SER A 421 13.47 -25.03 1.11
C SER A 421 14.91 -24.52 0.96
N ALA A 422 15.86 -25.40 0.62
CA ALA A 422 17.28 -25.09 0.67
C ALA A 422 17.65 -23.93 -0.26
N GLU A 423 17.07 -23.85 -1.46
CA GLU A 423 17.39 -22.79 -2.44
C GLU A 423 17.09 -21.39 -1.89
N GLY A 424 15.86 -21.16 -1.41
CA GLY A 424 15.46 -19.86 -0.86
C GLY A 424 16.22 -19.52 0.42
N ILE A 425 16.48 -20.50 1.29
CA ILE A 425 17.26 -20.28 2.53
C ILE A 425 18.71 -19.90 2.21
N LEU A 426 19.32 -20.55 1.22
CA LEU A 426 20.68 -20.21 0.76
C LEU A 426 20.74 -18.77 0.26
N ASP A 427 19.73 -18.30 -0.47
CA ASP A 427 19.66 -16.90 -0.92
C ASP A 427 19.53 -15.92 0.26
N VAL A 428 18.74 -16.25 1.28
CA VAL A 428 18.65 -15.45 2.50
C VAL A 428 20.00 -15.40 3.23
N LEU A 429 20.64 -16.55 3.44
CA LEU A 429 21.95 -16.65 4.09
C LEU A 429 23.02 -15.90 3.31
N TYR A 430 23.05 -16.03 1.99
CA TYR A 430 23.95 -15.28 1.12
C TYR A 430 23.79 -13.77 1.35
N CYS A 431 22.55 -13.26 1.30
CA CYS A 431 22.30 -11.83 1.53
C CYS A 431 22.75 -11.37 2.91
N VAL A 432 22.46 -12.14 3.97
CA VAL A 432 22.81 -11.79 5.35
C VAL A 432 24.33 -11.81 5.55
N LEU A 433 25.02 -12.84 5.05
CA LEU A 433 26.47 -13.01 5.26
C LEU A 433 27.30 -12.06 4.40
N THR A 434 26.83 -11.67 3.22
CA THR A 434 27.51 -10.70 2.36
C THR A 434 27.31 -9.26 2.85
N GLU A 435 26.11 -8.91 3.29
CA GLU A 435 25.76 -7.52 3.60
C GLU A 435 25.92 -7.16 5.08
N SER A 436 25.92 -8.12 6.02
CA SER A 436 26.01 -7.86 7.47
C SER A 436 27.28 -8.47 8.10
N PRO A 437 28.33 -7.67 8.38
CA PRO A 437 29.50 -8.15 9.12
C PRO A 437 29.16 -8.58 10.56
N GLU A 438 28.10 -8.03 11.14
CA GLU A 438 27.59 -8.43 12.45
C GLU A 438 27.10 -9.88 12.44
N ALA A 439 26.44 -10.31 11.37
CA ALA A 439 26.00 -11.69 11.22
C ALA A 439 27.20 -12.66 11.09
N LEU A 440 28.24 -12.28 10.35
CA LEU A 440 29.48 -13.06 10.24
C LEU A 440 30.13 -13.32 11.59
N ASN A 441 30.16 -12.30 12.46
CA ASN A 441 30.71 -12.42 13.81
C ASN A 441 29.94 -13.39 14.71
N MET A 442 28.70 -13.73 14.36
CA MET A 442 27.82 -14.61 15.13
C MET A 442 27.83 -16.06 14.61
N ILE A 443 28.59 -16.36 13.54
CA ILE A 443 28.74 -17.70 12.98
C ILE A 443 29.59 -18.59 13.89
N ASN A 444 29.17 -19.84 14.05
CA ASN A 444 29.86 -20.85 14.85
C ASN A 444 30.11 -22.13 14.03
N GLU A 445 30.87 -23.07 14.61
CA GLU A 445 31.24 -24.33 13.97
C GLU A 445 30.02 -25.18 13.55
N SER A 446 28.92 -25.14 14.30
CA SER A 446 27.71 -25.92 13.98
C SER A 446 27.00 -25.40 12.73
N HIS A 447 27.02 -24.09 12.49
CA HIS A 447 26.48 -23.50 11.26
C HIS A 447 27.27 -23.97 10.04
N ILE A 448 28.61 -23.95 10.12
CA ILE A 448 29.50 -24.40 9.03
C ILE A 448 29.28 -25.89 8.73
N LYS A 449 29.16 -26.74 9.76
CA LYS A 449 28.84 -28.16 9.59
C LYS A 449 27.50 -28.39 8.88
N SER A 450 26.51 -27.53 9.14
CA SER A 450 25.18 -27.62 8.50
C SER A 450 25.27 -27.32 7.00
N VAL A 451 26.06 -26.32 6.59
CA VAL A 451 26.31 -26.01 5.18
C VAL A 451 27.04 -27.17 4.50
N ILE A 452 28.11 -27.69 5.10
CA ILE A 452 28.86 -28.82 4.54
C ILE A 452 27.94 -30.05 4.36
N SER A 453 27.09 -30.35 5.35
CA SER A 453 26.14 -31.46 5.25
C SER A 453 25.12 -31.26 4.13
N LEU A 454 24.71 -30.02 3.84
CA LEU A 454 23.84 -29.72 2.70
C LEU A 454 24.56 -29.98 1.37
N LEU A 455 25.82 -29.55 1.24
CA LEU A 455 26.64 -29.78 0.05
C LEU A 455 26.83 -31.27 -0.24
N GLU A 456 27.03 -32.07 0.80
CA GLU A 456 27.09 -33.53 0.69
C GLU A 456 25.76 -34.14 0.19
N LYS A 457 24.62 -33.55 0.54
CA LYS A 457 23.28 -34.06 0.19
C LYS A 457 22.80 -33.60 -1.20
N VAL A 458 23.05 -32.36 -1.58
CA VAL A 458 22.48 -31.72 -2.79
C VAL A 458 23.47 -31.75 -3.97
N GLY A 459 24.76 -32.00 -3.72
CA GLY A 459 25.81 -31.97 -4.74
C GLY A 459 26.37 -30.55 -4.96
N ARG A 460 27.30 -30.40 -5.91
CA ARG A 460 27.92 -29.10 -6.23
C ARG A 460 26.93 -28.19 -6.93
N ASP A 461 26.48 -27.14 -6.26
CA ASP A 461 25.74 -26.02 -6.83
C ASP A 461 26.74 -24.98 -7.39
N PRO A 462 26.55 -24.38 -8.57
CA PRO A 462 27.37 -23.25 -9.03
C PRO A 462 27.48 -22.07 -8.06
N LYS A 463 26.54 -21.89 -7.10
CA LYS A 463 26.64 -20.87 -6.04
C LYS A 463 27.81 -21.09 -5.06
N ASP A 464 28.35 -22.31 -4.96
CA ASP A 464 29.53 -22.65 -4.14
C ASP A 464 30.83 -21.96 -4.59
N ASN A 465 30.87 -21.43 -5.81
CA ASN A 465 32.06 -20.71 -6.31
C ASN A 465 32.07 -19.22 -5.92
N THR A 466 31.06 -18.74 -5.18
CA THR A 466 30.85 -17.32 -4.85
C THR A 466 30.61 -17.03 -3.37
N LEU A 467 30.54 -18.06 -2.52
CA LEU A 467 30.67 -17.98 -1.06
C LEU A 467 32.13 -18.22 -0.68
#